data_AF-A0A413HFH1-F1
#
_entry.id   AF-A0A413HFH1-F1
#
_cell.length_a   1.000
_cell.length_b   1.000
_cell.length_c   1.000
_cell.angle_alpha   90.00
_cell.angle_beta   90.00
_cell.angle_gamma   90.00
#
_symmetry.space_group_name_H-M   'P 1'
#
loop_
_entity.id
_entity.type
_entity.pdbx_description
1 polymer ?
#
loop_
_entity_poly.entity_id
_entity_poly.type
_entity_poly.pdbx_seq_one_letter_code
_entity_poly.pdbx_strand_id
1 'polypeptide(L)' 'MLKELTLAEFKEKFPQVSTYGLEDPLNVFLENGEILIEREWNGEEYILKNGKTYRPVYKPLNEDDYTVIGYVES' A
#
# COMPACT_ATOMS: atom_id res chain seq x y z
N MET A 1 5.89 -3.37 10.23
CA MET A 1 4.60 -3.22 9.54
C MET A 1 4.50 -1.77 9.16
N LEU A 2 4.35 -1.51 7.87
CA LEU A 2 4.22 -0.20 7.26
C LEU A 2 2.75 0.20 7.28
N LYS A 3 2.48 1.41 7.72
CA LYS A 3 1.16 2.01 7.68
C LYS A 3 0.85 2.56 6.28
N GLU A 4 -0.40 2.42 5.90
CA GLU A 4 -0.98 3.19 4.81
C GLU A 4 -1.16 4.65 5.25
N LEU A 5 -0.82 5.56 4.34
CA LEU A 5 -1.02 6.99 4.44
C LEU A 5 -2.14 7.39 3.49
N THR A 6 -2.85 8.45 3.83
CA THR A 6 -3.68 9.13 2.84
C THR A 6 -2.79 9.75 1.75
N LEU A 7 -3.35 9.95 0.55
CA LEU A 7 -2.65 10.63 -0.54
C LEU A 7 -2.11 12.02 -0.12
N ALA A 8 -2.84 12.74 0.74
CA ALA A 8 -2.42 14.04 1.25
C ALA A 8 -1.18 13.94 2.15
N GLU A 9 -1.20 13.02 3.13
CA GLU A 9 -0.06 12.76 4.01
C GLU A 9 1.17 12.28 3.21
N PHE A 10 0.96 11.42 2.21
CA PHE A 10 2.04 10.94 1.36
C PHE A 10 2.67 12.07 0.54
N LYS A 11 1.87 12.95 -0.08
CA LYS A 11 2.37 14.12 -0.82
C LYS A 11 3.14 15.08 0.08
N GLU A 12 2.72 15.27 1.32
CA GLU A 12 3.43 16.11 2.30
C GLU A 12 4.78 15.50 2.69
N LYS A 13 4.82 14.18 2.93
CA LYS A 13 6.02 13.47 3.38
C LYS A 13 7.02 13.19 2.25
N PHE A 14 6.52 12.97 1.02
CA PHE A 14 7.31 12.61 -0.16
C PHE A 14 6.99 13.50 -1.37
N PRO A 15 7.19 14.82 -1.28
CA PRO A 15 6.84 15.76 -2.36
C PRO A 15 7.62 15.53 -3.67
N GLN A 16 8.74 14.82 -3.60
CA GLN A 16 9.55 14.42 -4.77
C GLN A 16 8.97 13.22 -5.53
N VAL A 17 8.07 12.45 -4.91
CA VAL A 17 7.47 11.28 -5.54
C VAL A 17 6.22 11.71 -6.29
N SER A 18 6.22 11.53 -7.61
CA SER A 18 5.05 11.87 -8.42
C SER A 18 3.91 10.90 -8.14
N THR A 19 2.76 11.44 -7.78
CA THR A 19 1.51 10.67 -7.61
C THR A 19 0.53 10.91 -8.77
N TYR A 20 0.98 11.54 -9.86
CA TYR A 20 0.12 11.86 -10.99
C TYR A 20 -0.40 10.58 -11.66
N GLY A 21 -1.72 10.46 -11.83
CA GLY A 21 -2.35 9.26 -12.37
C GLY A 21 -2.44 8.09 -11.38
N LEU A 22 -2.10 8.29 -10.11
CA LEU A 22 -2.19 7.29 -9.04
C LEU A 22 -3.34 7.58 -8.06
N GLU A 23 -4.30 8.40 -8.46
CA GLU A 23 -5.44 8.83 -7.63
C GLU A 23 -6.53 7.74 -7.47
N ASP A 24 -6.31 6.56 -8.06
CA ASP A 24 -7.19 5.41 -7.89
C ASP A 24 -7.24 4.99 -6.41
N PRO A 25 -8.44 4.84 -5.81
CA PRO A 25 -8.59 4.46 -4.41
C PRO A 25 -8.03 3.06 -4.08
N LEU A 26 -7.72 2.24 -5.09
CA LEU A 26 -7.09 0.93 -4.90
C LEU A 26 -5.57 1.00 -4.74
N ASN A 27 -4.96 2.17 -5.00
CA ASN A 27 -3.53 2.36 -4.75
C ASN A 27 -3.27 2.65 -3.28
N VAL A 28 -2.21 2.06 -2.75
CA VAL A 28 -1.83 2.17 -1.34
C VAL A 28 -0.55 2.98 -1.24
N PHE A 29 -0.56 4.01 -0.40
CA PHE A 29 0.59 4.88 -0.16
C PHE A 29 1.25 4.51 1.16
N LEU A 30 2.47 3.98 1.14
CA LEU A 30 3.12 3.50 2.37
C LEU A 30 3.97 4.57 3.04
N GLU A 31 4.09 4.48 4.37
CA GLU A 31 4.87 5.43 5.16
C GLU A 31 6.38 5.44 4.88
N ASN A 32 6.89 4.44 4.16
CA ASN A 32 8.29 4.36 3.69
C ASN A 32 8.51 5.02 2.30
N GLY A 33 7.46 5.54 1.66
CA GLY A 33 7.55 6.22 0.37
C GLY A 33 7.28 5.33 -0.84
N GLU A 34 6.88 4.08 -0.64
CA GLU A 34 6.52 3.15 -1.70
C GLU A 34 5.03 3.26 -2.01
N ILE A 35 4.67 3.04 -3.27
CA ILE A 35 3.28 3.08 -3.72
C ILE A 35 2.95 1.69 -4.27
N LEU A 36 1.97 1.03 -3.67
CA LEU A 36 1.49 -0.27 -4.15
C LEU A 36 0.34 -0.02 -5.11
N ILE A 37 0.53 -0.37 -6.37
CA ILE A 37 -0.50 -0.18 -7.41
C ILE A 37 -1.29 -1.47 -7.63
N GLU A 38 -2.58 -1.35 -7.90
CA GLU A 38 -3.46 -2.50 -8.12
C GLU A 38 -2.93 -3.47 -9.20
N ARG A 39 -2.31 -2.94 -10.25
CA ARG A 39 -1.74 -3.73 -11.35
C ARG A 39 -0.54 -4.60 -10.95
N GLU A 40 0.06 -4.35 -9.79
CA GLU A 40 1.17 -5.13 -9.23
C GLU A 40 0.69 -6.19 -8.24
N TRP A 41 -0.62 -6.26 -7.97
CA TRP A 41 -1.24 -7.25 -7.11
C TRP A 41 -1.40 -8.60 -7.82
N ASN A 42 -0.96 -9.69 -7.20
CA ASN A 42 -1.09 -11.04 -7.74
C ASN A 42 -2.22 -11.88 -7.10
N GLY A 43 -2.95 -11.32 -6.12
CA GLY A 43 -3.91 -12.06 -5.30
C GLY A 43 -3.47 -12.29 -3.85
N GLU A 44 -2.18 -12.19 -3.56
CA GLU A 44 -1.59 -12.43 -2.24
C GLU A 44 -0.66 -11.31 -1.78
N GLU A 45 0.15 -10.74 -2.68
CA GLU A 45 1.08 -9.65 -2.41
C GLU A 45 1.25 -8.73 -3.62
N TYR A 46 1.76 -7.53 -3.37
CA TYR A 46 2.19 -6.61 -4.40
C TYR A 46 3.65 -6.89 -4.76
N ILE A 47 3.95 -7.06 -6.05
CA ILE A 47 5.31 -7.29 -6.54
C ILE A 47 5.73 -6.07 -7.36
N LEU A 48 6.58 -5.24 -6.76
CA LEU A 48 7.06 -4.02 -7.40
C LEU A 48 8.13 -4.34 -8.45
N LYS A 49 8.30 -3.44 -9.41
CA LYS A 49 9.33 -3.54 -10.46
C LYS A 49 10.77 -3.63 -9.92
N ASN A 50 11.02 -3.13 -8.71
CA ASN A 50 12.33 -3.20 -8.05
C ASN A 50 12.58 -4.56 -7.37
N GLY A 51 11.64 -5.50 -7.44
CA GLY A 51 11.74 -6.82 -6.83
C GLY A 51 11.31 -6.88 -5.36
N LYS A 52 10.96 -5.74 -4.74
CA LYS A 52 10.38 -5.74 -3.40
C LYS A 52 8.96 -6.25 -3.45
N THR A 53 8.56 -6.91 -2.37
CA THR A 53 7.21 -7.44 -2.21
C THR A 53 6.55 -6.89 -0.96
N TYR A 54 5.25 -6.63 -1.03
CA TYR A 54 4.47 -6.13 0.09
C TYR A 54 3.20 -6.92 0.25
N ARG A 55 3.04 -7.52 1.44
CA ARG A 55 1.85 -8.29 1.78
C ARG A 55 0.97 -7.53 2.79
N PRO A 56 -0.35 -7.42 2.56
CA PRO A 56 -1.26 -6.87 3.55
C PRO A 56 -1.32 -7.75 4.80
N VAL A 57 -1.42 -7.10 5.95
CA VAL A 57 -1.67 -7.76 7.23
C VAL A 57 -3.11 -7.52 7.62
N TYR A 58 -3.84 -8.63 7.76
CA TYR A 58 -5.25 -8.61 8.09
C TYR A 58 -5.47 -8.76 9.59
N LYS A 59 -6.45 -8.03 10.10
CA LYS A 59 -7.01 -8.22 11.44
C LYS A 59 -8.48 -8.63 11.30
N PRO A 60 -8.92 -9.70 11.96
CA PRO A 60 -10.33 -10.07 11.98
C PRO A 60 -11.15 -8.96 12.65
N LEU A 61 -12.25 -8.59 12.01
CA LEU A 61 -13.29 -7.73 12.57
C LEU A 61 -14.39 -8.56 13.22
N ASN A 62 -14.76 -9.68 12.59
CA ASN A 62 -15.71 -10.69 13.08
C ASN A 62 -15.39 -12.05 12.40
N GLU A 63 -16.30 -13.03 12.43
CA GLU A 63 -16.06 -14.38 11.86
C GLU A 63 -15.80 -14.37 10.34
N ASP A 64 -16.38 -13.43 9.58
CA ASP A 64 -16.31 -13.39 8.11
C ASP A 64 -15.62 -12.15 7.54
N ASP A 65 -15.43 -11.10 8.36
CA ASP A 65 -14.84 -9.83 7.94
C ASP A 65 -13.42 -9.63 8.47
N TYR A 66 -12.59 -9.06 7.61
CA TYR A 66 -11.21 -8.69 7.91
C TYR A 66 -10.95 -7.25 7.47
N THR A 67 -10.02 -6.58 8.16
CA THR A 67 -9.52 -5.27 7.77
C THR A 67 -8.01 -5.29 7.62
N VAL A 68 -7.48 -4.50 6.68
CA VAL A 68 -6.04 -4.32 6.52
C VAL A 68 -5.56 -3.33 7.59
N ILE A 69 -4.58 -3.74 8.38
CA ILE A 69 -3.97 -2.91 9.43
C ILE A 69 -2.57 -2.41 9.09
N GLY A 70 -2.05 -2.79 7.93
CA GLY A 70 -0.76 -2.38 7.41
C GLY A 70 -0.16 -3.41 6.48
N TYR A 71 1.11 -3.21 6.11
CA TYR A 71 1.82 -4.01 5.12
C TYR A 71 3.17 -4.48 5.66
N VAL A 72 3.66 -5.62 5.20
CA VAL A 72 4.99 -6.12 5.52
C VAL A 72 5.79 -6.24 4.23
N GLU A 73 6.98 -5.65 4.23
CA GLU A 73 8.00 -5.86 3.20
C GLU A 73 8.66 -7.22 3.43
N SER A 74 8.77 -8.05 2.39
CA SER A 74 9.47 -9.35 2.43
C SER A 74 10.76 -9.34 1.62
#